data_AF-I4FLA5-F1
#
_entry.id   AF-I4FLA5-F1
#
_cell.length_a   1.000
_cell.length_b   1.000
_cell.length_c   1.000
_cell.angle_alpha   90.00
_cell.angle_beta   90.00
_cell.angle_gamma   90.00
#
_symmetry.space_group_name_H-M   'P 1'
#
loop_
_entity.id
_entity.type
_entity.pdbx_description
1 polymer ?
#
loop_
_entity_poly.entity_id
_entity_poly.type
_entity_poly.pdbx_seq_one_letter_code
_entity_poly.pdbx_strand_id
1 'polypeptide(L)'
;MVTELTEKIKSSLKDAAKKLTGFKKRAFMAQVTIDYFNSSPRQAETELGWSRQAIATGLKELETGIICVDNYRARGRKKTEELLPNLEADIKSLVEMYSQADPKFQSTFALQKLVPEP
;
A
#
# COMPACT_ATOMS: atom_id res chain seq x y z
N MET A 1 6.65 35.89 -9.14
CA MET A 1 5.25 36.31 -9.39
C MET A 1 4.37 35.10 -9.17
N VAL A 2 3.37 35.19 -8.30
CA VAL A 2 2.37 34.14 -8.12
C VAL A 2 1.32 34.39 -9.19
N THR A 3 1.23 33.51 -10.19
CA THR A 3 0.14 33.57 -11.16
C THR A 3 -1.14 33.20 -10.44
N GLU A 4 -2.02 34.16 -10.21
CA GLU A 4 -3.34 33.89 -9.62
C GLU A 4 -4.14 33.02 -10.59
N LEU A 5 -4.18 31.72 -10.31
CA LEU A 5 -5.04 30.77 -11.00
C LEU A 5 -6.50 31.10 -10.67
N THR A 6 -7.34 31.21 -11.70
CA THR A 6 -8.78 31.33 -11.47
C THR A 6 -9.32 30.06 -10.80
N GLU A 7 -10.36 30.21 -9.97
CA GLU A 7 -10.99 29.10 -9.26
C GLU A 7 -11.51 28.00 -10.20
N LYS A 8 -11.92 28.37 -11.43
CA LYS A 8 -12.33 27.43 -12.47
C LYS A 8 -11.19 26.53 -12.96
N ILE A 9 -9.97 27.07 -13.06
CA ILE A 9 -8.81 26.27 -13.44
C ILE A 9 -8.38 25.39 -12.27
N LYS A 10 -8.36 25.94 -11.04
CA LYS A 10 -8.06 25.15 -9.84
C LYS A 10 -8.99 23.93 -9.71
N SER A 11 -10.29 24.11 -9.92
CA SER A 11 -11.26 23.00 -9.87
C SER A 11 -11.01 21.96 -10.96
N SER A 12 -10.71 22.40 -12.18
CA SER A 12 -10.38 21.52 -13.30
C SER A 12 -9.09 20.71 -13.05
N LEU A 13 -8.04 21.33 -12.51
CA LEU A 13 -6.80 20.66 -12.14
C LEU A 13 -7.04 19.62 -11.02
N LYS A 14 -7.82 19.99 -9.99
CA LYS A 14 -8.19 19.08 -8.91
C LYS A 14 -8.97 17.87 -9.43
N ASP A 15 -9.90 18.07 -10.37
CA ASP A 15 -10.66 16.99 -11.01
C ASP A 15 -9.75 16.07 -11.84
N ALA A 16 -8.87 16.63 -12.66
CA ALA A 16 -7.89 15.86 -13.43
C ALA A 16 -6.99 15.00 -12.52
N ALA A 17 -6.48 15.58 -11.42
CA ALA A 17 -5.66 14.84 -10.45
C ALA A 17 -6.43 13.73 -9.73
N LYS A 18 -7.75 13.85 -9.54
CA LYS A 18 -8.58 12.78 -8.96
C LYS A 18 -8.75 11.59 -9.91
N LYS A 19 -8.76 11.83 -11.23
CA LYS A 19 -8.91 10.79 -12.25
C LYS A 19 -7.61 10.01 -12.52
N LEU A 20 -6.47 10.53 -12.07
CA LEU A 20 -5.17 9.88 -12.18
C LEU A 20 -4.83 9.08 -10.91
N THR A 21 -4.00 8.05 -11.07
CA THR A 21 -3.51 7.21 -9.96
C THR A 21 -2.01 6.97 -10.06
N GLY A 22 -1.38 6.57 -8.94
CA GLY A 22 0.02 6.19 -8.87
C GLY A 22 0.99 7.27 -9.37
N PHE A 23 2.03 6.85 -10.10
CA PHE A 23 3.07 7.74 -10.62
C PHE A 23 2.53 8.77 -11.62
N LYS A 24 1.52 8.41 -12.43
CA LYS A 24 0.92 9.34 -13.41
C LYS A 24 0.31 10.55 -12.72
N LYS A 25 -0.34 10.33 -11.57
CA LYS A 25 -0.88 11.41 -10.73
C LYS A 25 0.23 12.31 -10.20
N ARG A 26 1.32 11.73 -9.70
CA ARG A 26 2.47 12.50 -9.17
C ARG A 26 3.15 13.32 -10.27
N ALA A 27 3.38 12.72 -11.44
CA ALA A 27 3.95 13.41 -12.59
C ALA A 27 3.08 14.59 -13.03
N PHE A 28 1.77 14.40 -13.13
CA PHE A 28 0.83 15.48 -13.44
C PHE A 28 0.90 16.61 -12.41
N MET A 29 0.81 16.27 -11.12
CA MET A 29 0.87 17.25 -10.04
C MET A 29 2.21 18.01 -10.01
N ALA A 30 3.32 17.32 -10.27
CA ALA A 30 4.63 17.91 -10.36
C ALA A 30 4.76 18.87 -11.55
N GLN A 31 4.28 18.49 -12.73
CA GLN A 31 4.28 19.37 -13.90
C GLN A 31 3.48 20.65 -13.65
N VAL A 32 2.26 20.53 -13.11
CA VAL A 32 1.45 21.68 -12.71
C VAL A 32 2.17 22.55 -11.67
N THR A 33 2.96 21.95 -10.77
CA THR A 33 3.74 22.68 -9.78
C THR A 33 4.90 23.46 -10.40
N ILE A 34 5.56 22.90 -11.42
CA ILE A 34 6.58 23.59 -12.20
C ILE A 34 5.95 24.79 -12.91
N ASP A 35 4.84 24.56 -13.61
CA ASP A 35 4.21 25.55 -14.49
C ASP A 35 3.62 26.75 -13.74
N TYR A 36 2.97 26.51 -12.58
CA TYR A 36 2.16 27.53 -11.90
C TYR A 36 2.63 27.92 -10.50
N PHE A 37 3.53 27.13 -9.88
CA PHE A 37 3.89 27.29 -8.47
C PHE A 37 5.40 27.35 -8.24
N ASN A 38 6.20 27.73 -9.24
CA ASN A 38 7.67 27.82 -9.16
C ASN A 38 8.32 26.56 -8.57
N SER A 39 7.80 25.38 -8.92
CA SER A 39 8.24 24.09 -8.35
C SER A 39 8.11 23.99 -6.83
N SER A 40 7.25 24.79 -6.19
CA SER A 40 7.05 24.82 -4.73
C SER A 40 5.89 23.92 -4.29
N PRO A 41 6.15 22.78 -3.61
CA PRO A 41 5.10 21.91 -3.09
C PRO A 41 4.21 22.61 -2.05
N ARG A 42 4.76 23.58 -1.32
CA ARG A 42 4.02 24.33 -0.30
C ARG A 42 2.95 25.22 -0.93
N GLN A 43 3.28 25.91 -2.02
CA GLN A 43 2.31 26.75 -2.74
C GLN A 43 1.21 25.90 -3.38
N ALA A 44 1.57 24.79 -4.02
CA ALA A 44 0.60 23.88 -4.61
C ALA A 44 -0.33 23.22 -3.56
N GLU A 45 0.16 22.94 -2.35
CA GLU A 45 -0.73 22.49 -1.27
C GLU A 45 -1.68 23.61 -0.83
N THR A 46 -1.19 24.83 -0.62
CA THR A 46 -2.04 25.96 -0.20
C THR A 46 -3.16 26.24 -1.21
N GLU A 47 -2.86 26.19 -2.51
CA GLU A 47 -3.82 26.53 -3.56
C GLU A 47 -4.69 25.34 -4.01
N LEU A 48 -4.10 24.14 -4.09
CA LEU A 48 -4.77 22.96 -4.64
C LEU A 48 -5.10 21.86 -3.61
N GLY A 49 -4.65 21.97 -2.36
CA GLY A 49 -4.89 20.98 -1.32
C GLY A 49 -4.19 19.64 -1.58
N TRP A 50 -3.13 19.67 -2.39
CA TRP A 50 -2.39 18.49 -2.80
C TRP A 50 -1.25 18.14 -1.81
N SER A 51 -1.00 16.85 -1.62
CA SER A 51 0.06 16.38 -0.71
C SER A 51 1.44 16.89 -1.14
N ARG A 52 2.11 17.64 -0.26
CA ARG A 52 3.49 18.12 -0.46
C ARG A 52 4.46 16.99 -0.77
N GLN A 53 4.33 15.86 -0.08
CA GLN A 53 5.22 14.70 -0.27
C GLN A 53 5.03 14.10 -1.67
N ALA A 54 3.79 13.95 -2.12
CA ALA A 54 3.51 13.40 -3.45
C ALA A 54 4.07 14.30 -4.57
N ILE A 55 3.96 15.63 -4.41
CA ILE A 55 4.53 16.61 -5.34
C ILE A 55 6.05 16.57 -5.31
N ALA A 56 6.67 16.60 -4.12
CA ALA A 56 8.13 16.56 -3.99
C ALA A 56 8.73 15.27 -4.60
N THR A 57 8.08 14.13 -4.40
CA THR A 57 8.47 12.88 -5.08
C THR A 57 8.32 13.03 -6.59
N GLY A 58 7.17 13.51 -7.08
CA GLY A 58 6.95 13.72 -8.52
C GLY A 58 7.96 14.67 -9.17
N LEU A 59 8.36 15.74 -8.49
CA LEU A 59 9.38 16.67 -8.97
C LEU A 59 10.73 15.97 -9.15
N LYS A 60 11.17 15.18 -8.16
CA LYS A 60 12.40 14.39 -8.26
C LYS A 60 12.30 13.30 -9.33
N GLU A 61 11.14 12.66 -9.48
CA GLU A 61 10.90 11.66 -10.53
C GLU A 61 11.04 12.29 -11.92
N LEU A 62 10.53 13.51 -12.13
CA LEU A 62 10.68 14.25 -13.38
C LEU A 62 12.12 14.71 -13.62
N GLU A 63 12.81 15.22 -12.59
CA GLU A 63 14.21 15.67 -12.67
C GLU A 63 15.17 14.53 -13.02
N THR A 64 14.97 13.36 -12.41
CA THR A 64 15.87 12.20 -12.59
C THR A 64 15.45 11.27 -13.73
N GLY A 65 14.19 11.37 -14.20
CA GLY A 65 13.60 10.42 -15.14
C GLY A 65 13.30 9.04 -14.54
N ILE A 66 13.46 8.87 -13.22
CA ILE A 66 13.26 7.59 -12.52
C ILE A 66 11.90 7.61 -11.83
N ILE A 67 11.10 6.56 -12.04
CA ILE A 67 9.82 6.39 -11.35
C ILE A 67 10.05 5.69 -10.01
N CYS A 68 9.62 6.32 -8.92
CA CYS A 68 9.61 5.70 -7.59
C CYS A 68 8.47 4.69 -7.50
N VAL A 69 8.83 3.41 -7.41
CA VAL A 69 7.90 2.30 -7.21
C VAL A 69 7.74 2.06 -5.71
N ASP A 70 6.50 2.11 -5.23
CA ASP A 70 6.20 1.77 -3.84
C ASP A 70 6.45 0.27 -3.60
N ASN A 71 7.25 -0.04 -2.57
CA ASN A 71 7.54 -1.41 -2.17
C ASN A 71 6.42 -1.96 -1.26
N TYR A 72 5.21 -2.08 -1.79
CA TYR A 72 4.05 -2.59 -1.05
C TYR A 72 4.30 -4.00 -0.49
N ARG A 73 5.08 -4.83 -1.20
CA ARG A 73 5.39 -6.21 -0.80
C ARG A 73 6.27 -6.29 0.45
N ALA A 74 7.09 -5.28 0.72
CA ALA A 74 7.89 -5.22 1.95
C ALA A 74 7.13 -4.62 3.13
N ARG A 75 5.94 -4.05 2.89
CA ARG A 75 5.06 -3.52 3.95
C ARG A 75 4.02 -4.58 4.33
N GLY A 76 3.51 -4.49 5.55
CA GLY A 76 2.49 -5.41 6.07
C GLY A 76 3.04 -6.53 6.95
N ARG A 77 2.15 -7.19 7.68
CA ARG A 77 2.50 -8.33 8.53
C ARG A 77 2.75 -9.53 7.63
N LYS A 78 3.97 -10.08 7.69
CA LYS A 78 4.30 -11.32 6.99
C LYS A 78 3.44 -12.47 7.53
N LYS A 79 3.20 -13.47 6.69
CA LYS A 79 2.56 -14.71 7.10
C LYS A 79 3.34 -15.33 8.25
N THR A 80 2.65 -15.93 9.22
CA THR A 80 3.31 -16.55 10.38
C THR A 80 4.25 -17.67 9.94
N GLU A 81 3.88 -18.39 8.87
CA GLU A 81 4.66 -19.43 8.20
C GLU A 81 5.98 -18.90 7.60
N GLU A 82 6.04 -17.63 7.18
CA GLU A 82 7.28 -17.00 6.72
C GLU A 82 8.21 -16.64 7.89
N LEU A 83 7.64 -16.32 9.05
CA LEU A 83 8.39 -15.98 10.26
C LEU A 83 8.86 -17.23 11.02
N LEU A 84 8.08 -18.30 10.95
CA LEU A 84 8.29 -19.57 11.61
C LEU A 84 8.30 -20.68 10.54
N PRO A 85 9.43 -20.91 9.86
CA PRO A 85 9.48 -21.85 8.73
C PRO A 85 9.18 -23.31 9.14
N ASN A 86 9.36 -23.64 10.42
CA ASN A 86 9.08 -24.95 10.97
C ASN A 86 7.67 -25.05 11.59
N LEU A 87 6.84 -24.01 11.52
CA LEU A 87 5.55 -23.96 12.20
C LEU A 87 4.67 -25.18 11.92
N GLU A 88 4.63 -25.64 10.67
CA GLU A 88 3.86 -26.83 10.31
C GLU A 88 4.41 -28.10 10.98
N ALA A 89 5.74 -28.29 10.96
CA ALA A 89 6.38 -29.42 11.58
C ALA A 89 6.21 -29.40 13.10
N ASP A 90 6.31 -28.22 13.72
CA ASP A 90 6.12 -28.02 15.15
C ASP A 90 4.67 -28.35 15.55
N ILE A 91 3.68 -27.83 14.82
CA ILE A 91 2.26 -28.15 15.05
C ILE A 91 2.00 -29.65 14.89
N LYS A 92 2.53 -30.27 13.83
CA LYS A 92 2.41 -31.71 13.62
C LYS A 92 3.01 -32.47 14.81
N SER A 93 4.23 -32.15 15.21
CA SER A 93 4.90 -32.82 16.34
C SER A 93 4.11 -32.77 17.66
N LEU A 94 3.40 -31.66 17.91
CA LEU A 94 2.57 -31.49 19.10
C LEU A 94 1.26 -32.28 19.04
N VAL A 95 0.64 -32.37 17.85
CA VAL A 95 -0.72 -32.89 17.69
C VAL A 95 -0.72 -34.37 17.26
N GLU A 96 0.33 -34.86 16.58
CA GLU A 96 0.41 -36.22 16.03
C GLU A 96 0.06 -37.30 17.06
N MET A 97 0.57 -37.16 18.29
CA MET A 97 0.35 -38.11 19.39
C MET A 97 -1.12 -38.27 19.78
N TYR A 98 -1.92 -37.22 19.60
CA TYR A 98 -3.33 -37.18 19.98
C TYR A 98 -4.26 -37.24 18.77
N SER A 99 -3.69 -37.38 17.58
CA SER A 99 -4.43 -37.41 16.32
C SER A 99 -5.04 -38.79 16.09
N GLN A 100 -6.34 -38.82 15.83
CA GLN A 100 -7.08 -40.05 15.54
C GLN A 100 -7.69 -39.94 14.15
N ALA A 101 -7.75 -41.05 13.41
CA ALA A 101 -8.52 -41.07 12.18
C ALA A 101 -9.98 -40.70 12.47
N ASP A 102 -10.64 -40.03 11.52
CA ASP A 102 -12.07 -39.74 11.59
C ASP A 102 -12.85 -41.01 12.00
N PRO A 103 -13.54 -41.03 13.16
CA PRO A 103 -14.23 -42.21 13.66
C PRO A 103 -15.30 -42.76 12.72
N LYS A 104 -15.86 -41.90 11.84
CA LYS A 104 -16.85 -42.31 10.85
C LYS A 104 -16.21 -42.77 9.54
N PHE A 105 -14.89 -42.62 9.39
CA PHE A 105 -14.11 -42.89 8.17
C PHE A 105 -14.69 -42.21 6.92
N GLN A 106 -15.32 -41.05 7.10
CA GLN A 106 -15.96 -40.30 6.00
C GLN A 106 -15.00 -39.27 5.37
N SER A 107 -13.88 -38.99 6.05
CA SER A 107 -12.87 -38.05 5.61
C SER A 107 -11.46 -38.54 5.88
N THR A 108 -10.49 -37.94 5.20
CA THR A 108 -9.05 -38.15 5.45
C THR A 108 -8.51 -37.23 6.55
N PHE A 109 -9.38 -36.51 7.26
CA PHE A 109 -8.96 -35.65 8.35
C PHE A 109 -8.59 -36.47 9.58
N ALA A 110 -7.55 -36.02 10.27
CA ALA A 110 -7.20 -36.52 11.58
C ALA A 110 -7.81 -35.59 12.63
N LEU A 111 -8.59 -36.16 13.54
CA LEU A 111 -9.37 -35.45 14.55
C LEU A 111 -8.76 -35.68 15.93
N GLN A 112 -8.77 -34.64 16.75
CA GLN A 112 -8.42 -34.74 18.16
C GLN A 112 -9.69 -34.71 19.00
N LYS A 113 -9.84 -35.70 19.89
CA LYS A 113 -10.95 -35.72 20.85
C LYS A 113 -10.60 -34.80 22.03
N LEU A 114 -11.27 -33.66 22.12
CA LEU A 114 -11.16 -32.79 23.29
C LEU A 114 -11.98 -33.40 24.44
N VAL A 115 -11.30 -33.76 25.52
CA VAL A 115 -11.95 -34.12 26.78
C VAL A 115 -11.85 -32.89 27.68
N PRO A 116 -12.96 -32.37 28.22
CA PRO A 116 -12.89 -31.27 29.17
C PRO A 116 -12.12 -31.72 30.42
N GLU A 117 -11.15 -30.91 30.85
CA GLU A 117 -10.53 -31.05 32.18
C GLU A 117 -11.63 -30.84 33.26
N PRO A 118 -11.60 -31.60 34.37
CA PRO A 118 -12.61 -31.54 35.42
C PRO A 118 -12.63 -30.23 36.22
#